data_AF-A0A968ND36-F1
#
_entry.id   AF-A0A968ND36-F1
#
_cell.length_a   1.000
_cell.length_b   1.000
_cell.length_c   1.000
_cell.angle_alpha   90.00
_cell.angle_beta   90.00
_cell.angle_gamma   90.00
#
_symmetry.space_group_name_H-M   'P 1'
#
loop_
_entity.id
_entity.type
_entity.pdbx_description
1 polymer ?
#
loop_
_entity_poly.entity_id
_entity_poly.type
_entity_poly.pdbx_seq_one_letter_code
_entity_poly.pdbx_strand_id
1 'polypeptide(L)'
;MDDPTLDLAEQLAEQQRLNAWLRNELQRQRQANTEIRKAVAELARTFQAALAATVAAGEAGDLPQMRQLARENQRHWQAYLHQIATSNRPAATTTDTAHDQS
;
A
#
# COMPACT_ATOMS: atom_id res chain seq x y z
N MET A 1 -1.90 -51.43 -3.51
CA MET A 1 -2.23 -50.99 -2.15
C MET A 1 -1.74 -49.57 -2.08
N ASP A 2 -2.65 -48.61 -2.22
CA ASP A 2 -2.33 -47.20 -1.97
C ASP A 2 -2.13 -47.07 -0.46
N ASP A 3 -0.94 -46.63 -0.05
CA ASP A 3 -0.59 -46.47 1.36
C ASP A 3 -1.22 -45.17 1.87
N PRO A 4 -2.28 -45.21 2.71
CA PRO A 4 -3.01 -44.01 3.14
C PRO A 4 -2.14 -43.07 4.00
N THR A 5 -0.96 -43.53 4.43
CA THR A 5 -0.01 -42.72 5.20
C THR A 5 0.78 -41.74 4.33
N LEU A 6 1.03 -42.06 3.06
CA LEU A 6 1.67 -41.16 2.08
C LEU A 6 0.77 -39.96 1.76
N ASP A 7 -0.54 -40.19 1.59
CA ASP A 7 -1.54 -39.14 1.36
C ASP A 7 -1.66 -38.19 2.56
N LEU A 8 -1.67 -38.71 3.80
CA LEU A 8 -1.69 -37.86 4.99
C LEU A 8 -0.40 -37.03 5.15
N ALA A 9 0.76 -37.62 4.85
CA ALA A 9 2.04 -36.92 4.91
C ALA A 9 2.14 -35.82 3.84
N GLU A 10 1.65 -36.07 2.63
CA GLU A 10 1.57 -35.09 1.55
C GLU A 10 0.60 -33.95 1.88
N GLN A 11 -0.58 -34.27 2.41
CA GLN A 11 -1.53 -33.27 2.88
C GLN A 11 -0.95 -32.41 4.01
N LEU A 12 -0.22 -33.01 4.95
CA LEU A 12 0.43 -32.28 6.03
C LEU A 12 1.52 -31.35 5.50
N ALA A 13 2.35 -31.82 4.58
CA ALA A 13 3.39 -31.01 3.94
C ALA A 13 2.80 -29.83 3.17
N GLU A 14 1.69 -30.04 2.46
CA GLU A 14 1.02 -28.98 1.72
C GLU A 14 0.37 -27.95 2.65
N GLN A 15 -0.28 -28.40 3.74
CA GLN A 15 -0.79 -27.49 4.77
C GLN A 15 0.31 -26.65 5.43
N GLN A 16 1.50 -27.22 5.63
CA GLN A 16 2.66 -26.48 6.15
C GLN A 16 3.14 -25.42 5.16
N ARG A 17 3.18 -25.73 3.86
CA ARG A 17 3.54 -24.76 2.80
C ARG A 17 2.53 -23.62 2.71
N LEU A 18 1.24 -23.94 2.70
CA LEU A 18 0.15 -22.96 2.73
C LEU A 18 0.24 -22.06 3.97
N ASN A 19 0.46 -22.63 5.15
CA ASN A 19 0.64 -21.85 6.38
C ASN A 19 1.86 -20.93 6.30
N ALA A 20 2.99 -21.40 5.79
CA ALA A 20 4.19 -20.60 5.61
C ALA A 20 3.93 -19.43 4.64
N TRP A 21 3.26 -19.71 3.52
CA TRP A 21 2.87 -18.69 2.55
C TRP A 21 1.93 -17.64 3.17
N LEU A 22 0.88 -18.06 3.87
CA LEU A 22 -0.08 -17.17 4.54
C LEU A 22 0.59 -16.28 5.60
N ARG A 23 1.54 -16.84 6.37
CA ARG A 23 2.32 -16.06 7.35
C ARG A 23 3.20 -15.01 6.68
N ASN A 24 3.88 -15.38 5.61
CA ASN A 24 4.70 -14.45 4.82
C ASN A 24 3.84 -13.33 4.21
N GLU A 25 2.66 -13.69 3.72
CA GLU A 25 1.73 -12.72 3.14
C GLU A 25 1.17 -11.77 4.20
N LEU A 26 0.78 -12.28 5.37
CA LEU A 26 0.35 -11.45 6.50
C LEU A 26 1.46 -10.48 6.94
N GLN A 27 2.72 -10.93 6.97
CA GLN A 27 3.84 -10.06 7.29
C GLN A 27 4.01 -8.96 6.24
N ARG A 28 3.94 -9.29 4.95
CA ARG A 28 3.97 -8.31 3.86
C ARG A 28 2.84 -7.28 3.99
N GLN A 29 1.62 -7.73 4.25
CA GLN A 29 0.46 -6.84 4.45
C GLN A 29 0.60 -5.93 5.67
N ARG A 30 1.17 -6.42 6.77
CA ARG A 30 1.46 -5.61 7.98
C ARG A 30 2.49 -4.53 7.70
N GLN A 31 3.54 -4.87 6.95
CA GLN A 31 4.56 -3.91 6.53
C GLN A 31 3.95 -2.83 5.62
N ALA A 32 3.18 -3.23 4.60
CA ALA A 32 2.49 -2.30 3.72
C ALA A 32 1.55 -1.37 4.50
N ASN A 33 0.76 -1.89 5.43
CA ASN A 33 -0.10 -1.09 6.32
C ASN A 33 0.69 -0.05 7.13
N THR A 34 1.88 -0.40 7.60
CA THR A 34 2.73 0.51 8.37
C THR A 34 3.21 1.67 7.49
N GLU A 35 3.64 1.37 6.26
CA GLU A 35 4.09 2.41 5.32
C GLU A 35 2.94 3.32 4.87
N ILE A 36 1.74 2.77 4.63
CA ILE A 36 0.54 3.57 4.33
C ILE A 36 0.24 4.52 5.49
N ARG A 37 0.25 4.03 6.74
CA ARG A 37 -0.02 4.87 7.91
C ARG A 37 1.01 6.00 8.06
N LYS A 38 2.29 5.73 7.78
CA LYS A 38 3.34 6.77 7.76
C LYS A 38 3.09 7.80 6.66
N ALA A 39 2.79 7.36 5.44
CA ALA A 39 2.49 8.24 4.32
C ALA A 39 1.28 9.14 4.60
N VAL A 40 0.21 8.57 5.19
CA VAL A 40 -0.98 9.33 5.61
C VAL A 40 -0.65 10.34 6.72
N ALA A 41 0.17 9.96 7.70
CA ALA A 41 0.58 10.88 8.77
C ALA A 41 1.38 12.06 8.20
N GLU A 42 2.28 11.82 7.24
CA GLU A 42 3.03 12.87 6.58
C GLU A 42 2.13 13.78 5.73
N LEU A 43 1.18 13.19 5.01
CA LEU A 43 0.16 13.93 4.27
C LEU A 43 -0.65 14.86 5.17
N ALA A 44 -1.07 14.38 6.34
CA ALA A 44 -1.80 15.20 7.30
C ALA A 44 -0.96 16.41 7.77
N ARG A 45 0.34 16.21 8.05
CA ARG A 45 1.23 17.31 8.47
C ARG A 45 1.42 18.34 7.37
N THR A 46 1.72 17.89 6.15
CA THR A 46 1.91 18.80 5.00
C THR A 46 0.64 19.58 4.68
N PHE A 47 -0.53 18.94 4.78
CA PHE A 47 -1.82 19.60 4.61
C PHE A 47 -2.08 20.67 5.68
N GLN A 48 -1.84 20.35 6.95
CA GLN A 48 -2.01 21.30 8.06
C GLN A 48 -1.08 22.51 7.92
N ALA A 49 0.18 22.29 7.54
CA ALA A 49 1.12 23.37 7.27
C ALA A 49 0.68 24.28 6.12
N ALA A 50 0.23 23.68 5.00
CA ALA A 50 -0.28 24.43 3.86
C ALA A 50 -1.56 25.22 4.20
N LEU A 51 -2.45 24.65 5.02
CA LEU A 51 -3.65 25.34 5.51
C LEU A 51 -3.26 26.56 6.36
N ALA A 52 -2.35 26.40 7.33
CA ALA A 52 -1.88 27.50 8.17
C ALA A 52 -1.26 28.63 7.34
N ALA A 53 -0.41 28.29 6.35
CA ALA A 53 0.18 29.28 5.44
C ALA A 53 -0.89 29.99 4.59
N THR A 54 -1.92 29.28 4.14
CA THR A 54 -3.01 29.85 3.34
C THR A 54 -3.87 30.81 4.17
N VAL A 55 -4.14 30.48 5.44
CA VAL A 55 -4.84 31.36 6.37
C VAL A 55 -4.04 32.63 6.61
N ALA A 56 -2.75 32.52 6.89
CA ALA A 56 -1.86 33.68 7.08
C ALA A 56 -1.82 34.60 5.85
N ALA A 57 -1.72 34.01 4.64
CA ALA A 57 -1.78 34.77 3.39
C ALA A 57 -3.14 35.48 3.20
N GLY A 58 -4.23 34.83 3.60
CA GLY A 58 -5.57 35.42 3.59
C GLY A 58 -5.73 36.57 4.56
N GLU A 59 -5.20 36.45 5.77
CA GLU A 59 -5.15 37.54 6.77
C GLU A 59 -4.32 38.73 6.27
N ALA A 60 -3.24 38.46 5.52
CA ALA A 60 -2.42 39.49 4.87
C ALA A 60 -3.05 40.09 3.59
N GLY A 61 -4.16 39.54 3.10
CA GLY A 61 -4.80 39.95 1.84
C GLY A 61 -4.04 39.53 0.58
N ASP A 62 -3.06 38.62 0.68
CA ASP A 62 -2.26 38.14 -0.44
C ASP A 62 -2.97 36.99 -1.19
N LEU A 63 -3.95 37.38 -2.00
CA LEU A 63 -4.70 36.46 -2.86
C LEU A 63 -3.81 35.68 -3.84
N PRO A 64 -2.79 36.27 -4.49
CA PRO A 64 -1.83 35.52 -5.30
C PRO A 64 -1.13 34.39 -4.52
N GLN A 65 -0.62 34.68 -3.31
CA GLN A 65 0.05 33.69 -2.48
C GLN A 65 -0.90 32.59 -2.03
N MET A 66 -2.13 32.92 -1.62
CA MET A 66 -3.15 31.91 -1.30
C MET A 66 -3.41 30.95 -2.46
N ARG A 67 -3.54 31.48 -3.69
CA ARG A 67 -3.77 30.64 -4.89
C ARG A 67 -2.58 29.75 -5.19
N GLN A 68 -1.36 30.24 -4.99
CA GLN A 68 -0.15 29.45 -5.16
C GLN A 68 -0.10 28.30 -4.16
N LEU A 69 -0.32 28.59 -2.88
CA LEU A 69 -0.34 27.59 -1.81
C LEU A 69 -1.41 26.52 -2.03
N ALA A 70 -2.61 26.91 -2.50
CA ALA A 70 -3.68 25.96 -2.83
C ALA A 70 -3.27 25.00 -3.96
N ARG A 71 -2.61 25.50 -5.01
CA ARG A 71 -2.14 24.66 -6.13
C ARG A 71 -1.00 23.74 -5.71
N GLU A 72 -0.08 24.21 -4.89
CA GLU A 72 1.02 23.38 -4.36
C GLU A 72 0.48 22.25 -3.49
N ASN A 73 -0.47 22.57 -2.61
CA ASN A 73 -1.16 21.58 -1.80
C ASN A 73 -1.84 20.52 -2.70
N GLN A 74 -2.58 20.94 -3.73
CA GLN A 74 -3.19 20.03 -4.70
C GLN A 74 -2.17 19.08 -5.36
N ARG A 75 -1.00 19.59 -5.78
CA ARG A 75 0.05 18.75 -6.38
C ARG A 75 0.60 17.73 -5.40
N HIS A 76 0.83 18.13 -4.14
CA HIS A 76 1.28 17.21 -3.10
C HIS A 76 0.25 16.10 -2.89
N TRP A 77 -1.04 16.42 -2.77
CA TRP A 77 -2.12 15.42 -2.69
C TRP A 77 -2.10 14.44 -3.86
N GLN A 78 -1.96 14.92 -5.09
CA GLN A 78 -1.91 14.06 -6.28
C GLN A 78 -0.71 13.12 -6.25
N ALA A 79 0.48 13.62 -5.89
CA ALA A 79 1.68 12.81 -5.77
C ALA A 79 1.53 11.72 -4.70
N TYR A 80 0.95 12.06 -3.54
CA TYR A 80 0.72 11.11 -2.46
C TYR A 80 -0.32 10.04 -2.83
N LEU A 81 -1.44 10.42 -3.45
CA LEU A 81 -2.45 9.46 -3.91
C LEU A 81 -1.86 8.48 -4.93
N HIS A 82 -0.99 8.97 -5.81
CA HIS A 82 -0.27 8.11 -6.76
C HIS A 82 0.66 7.12 -6.03
N GLN A 83 1.41 7.58 -5.03
CA GLN A 83 2.30 6.71 -4.24
C GLN A 83 1.52 5.60 -3.50
N ILE A 84 0.37 5.93 -2.91
CA ILE A 84 -0.50 4.96 -2.22
C ILE A 84 -1.05 3.94 -3.23
N ALA A 85 -1.54 4.38 -4.39
CA ALA A 85 -2.07 3.50 -5.43
C ALA A 85 -1.02 2.52 -5.95
N THR A 86 0.22 2.98 -6.16
CA THR A 86 1.33 2.15 -6.62
C THR A 86 1.77 1.15 -5.55
N SER A 87 1.79 1.58 -4.27
CA SER A 87 2.20 0.71 -3.14
C SER A 87 1.16 -0.38 -2.83
N ASN A 88 -0.11 -0.14 -3.17
CA ASN A 88 -1.22 -1.08 -2.94
C ASN A 88 -1.51 -1.99 -4.14
N ARG A 89 -0.72 -1.92 -5.21
CA ARG A 89 -0.91 -2.80 -6.35
C ARG A 89 -0.53 -4.23 -5.93
N PRO A 90 -1.46 -5.20 -5.92
CA PRO A 90 -1.11 -6.58 -5.62
C PRO A 90 -0.08 -7.04 -6.66
N ALA A 91 0.97 -7.72 -6.21
CA ALA A 91 1.86 -8.43 -7.13
C ALA A 91 0.98 -9.32 -7.99
N ALA A 92 1.01 -9.11 -9.31
CA ALA A 92 0.30 -9.98 -10.24
C ALA A 92 0.70 -11.40 -9.89
N THR A 93 -0.27 -12.22 -9.48
CA THR A 93 -0.08 -13.65 -9.28
C THR A 93 0.44 -14.19 -10.60
N THR A 94 1.75 -14.43 -10.66
CA THR A 94 2.41 -15.25 -11.67
C THR A 94 1.94 -16.69 -11.44
N THR A 95 0.68 -16.94 -11.77
CA THR A 95 0.18 -18.28 -12.07
C THR A 95 0.57 -18.54 -13.52
N ASP A 96 1.89 -18.61 -13.74
CA ASP A 96 2.49 -18.92 -15.03
C ASP A 96 2.42 -20.44 -15.20
N THR A 97 1.44 -20.87 -16.00
CA THR A 97 1.65 -21.84 -17.08
C THR A 97 2.45 -23.09 -16.72
N ALA A 98 1.83 -24.03 -16.00
CA ALA A 98 2.34 -25.40 -15.86
C ALA A 98 1.21 -26.46 -15.89
N HIS A 99 0.19 -26.27 -16.74
CA HIS A 99 -0.85 -27.28 -16.95
C HIS A 99 -1.18 -27.54 -18.43
N ASP A 100 -0.24 -27.27 -19.33
CA ASP A 100 -0.39 -27.61 -20.75
C ASP A 100 0.89 -28.25 -21.28
N GLN A 101 1.23 -29.45 -20.78
CA GLN A 101 1.99 -30.49 -21.50
C GLN A 101 1.80 -31.84 -20.79
N SER A 102 0.75 -32.59 -21.16
CA SER A 102 0.71 -34.07 -21.19
C SER A 102 -0.55 -34.53 -21.91
#